data_AF-A0A952HPK3-F1
#
_entry.id   AF-A0A952HPK3-F1
#
_cell.length_a   1.000
_cell.length_b   1.000
_cell.length_c   1.000
_cell.angle_alpha   90.00
_cell.angle_beta   90.00
_cell.angle_gamma   90.00
#
_symmetry.space_group_name_H-M   'P 1'
#
loop_
_entity.id
_entity.type
_entity.pdbx_description
1 polymer ?
#
loop_
_entity_poly.entity_id
_entity_poly.type
_entity_poly.pdbx_seq_one_letter_code
_entity_poly.pdbx_strand_id
1 'polypeptide(L)'
;MGFKNELEKFQNLMKDLFQFEASDLDFGIYRILNYKREQIRDFIENRLKDIVESSFEKHKGALAENVDERFNRAKENVEKALGKNAILPTGDLNESFKETPLGQEYLEVKEQKEMIEKIDEIKGQVYNDLYTFFSRYYEDGDFIPKYRYSIKGHKYAIPYNGEEVKLYWATAEQYYIKTGRLFRDYTFKSDNFKVIFRVVEAKDEIASNKATKERFFVLDDENYLEIKDNEIIVRFQYRELSDKEVKDYDVEGGSNTAKQEKINNKIFETLKADFEKEEKKLNLVKSLILKSKNDKPLLLYHINRFTAKNTRDYFIHKNLKRFLSEQLDYFIKAEVLNYETLSQEKYLDKHITRAKTVKDIGEKIIEFLSQIEDFQKRLWEKKKFVVRTDYVITLDRIKNWTDEGFYEWVLDRVLDNSKQLEEWEELGFGSIRSKDDLKDKRLPIDTRYFDEEFKFRLLEKISESVDLEDVLDGLLIKSENWQGLNTILNKY
;
A
#
# COMPACT_ATOMS: atom_id res chain seq x y z
N MET A 1 -20.46 3.74 29.46
CA MET A 1 -20.70 2.89 28.26
C MET A 1 -20.18 3.52 26.95
N GLY A 2 -19.83 4.82 26.91
CA GLY A 2 -19.26 5.50 25.73
C GLY A 2 -17.91 4.94 25.25
N PHE A 3 -16.88 4.94 26.11
CA PHE A 3 -15.47 4.63 25.80
C PHE A 3 -15.17 3.37 24.99
N LYS A 4 -16.03 2.36 25.13
CA LYS A 4 -15.85 1.09 24.41
C LYS A 4 -16.00 1.30 22.91
N ASN A 5 -16.86 2.23 22.50
CA ASN A 5 -17.14 2.54 21.10
C ASN A 5 -16.00 3.34 20.44
N GLU A 6 -15.41 4.34 21.10
CA GLU A 6 -14.28 5.09 20.53
C GLU A 6 -13.02 4.23 20.41
N LEU A 7 -12.74 3.39 21.41
CA LEU A 7 -11.63 2.45 21.37
C LEU A 7 -11.81 1.44 20.22
N GLU A 8 -12.98 0.80 20.13
CA GLU A 8 -13.27 -0.19 19.06
C GLU A 8 -13.16 0.45 17.67
N LYS A 9 -13.69 1.67 17.49
CA LYS A 9 -13.54 2.43 16.24
C LYS A 9 -12.08 2.70 15.89
N PHE A 10 -11.27 3.13 16.85
CA PHE A 10 -9.86 3.38 16.61
C PHE A 10 -9.08 2.08 16.33
N GLN A 11 -9.37 1.00 17.06
CA GLN A 11 -8.78 -0.32 16.81
C GLN A 11 -9.11 -0.84 15.41
N ASN A 12 -10.33 -0.60 14.91
CA ASN A 12 -10.71 -0.97 13.54
C ASN A 12 -9.93 -0.17 12.50
N LEU A 13 -9.80 1.16 12.66
CA LEU A 13 -8.95 1.97 11.79
C LEU A 13 -7.50 1.47 11.79
N MET A 14 -6.97 1.10 12.96
CA MET A 14 -5.62 0.55 13.08
C MET A 14 -5.47 -0.77 12.32
N LYS A 15 -6.46 -1.66 12.38
CA LYS A 15 -6.47 -2.89 11.58
C LYS A 15 -6.42 -2.57 10.08
N ASP A 16 -7.09 -1.50 9.65
CA ASP A 16 -7.06 -1.05 8.25
C ASP A 16 -5.70 -0.47 7.86
N LEU A 17 -5.12 0.42 8.69
CA LEU A 17 -3.81 1.04 8.48
C LEU A 17 -2.70 0.00 8.32
N PHE A 18 -2.72 -1.05 9.16
CA PHE A 18 -1.76 -2.16 9.11
C PHE A 18 -2.18 -3.29 8.16
N GLN A 19 -3.24 -3.09 7.37
CA GLN A 19 -3.75 -4.03 6.39
C GLN A 19 -3.94 -5.45 6.97
N PHE A 20 -4.59 -5.56 8.13
CA PHE A 20 -4.76 -6.83 8.84
C PHE A 20 -5.50 -7.88 8.00
N GLU A 21 -6.41 -7.45 7.13
CA GLU A 21 -7.09 -8.33 6.19
C GLU A 21 -6.13 -9.04 5.22
N ALA A 22 -4.89 -8.56 5.05
CA ALA A 22 -3.84 -9.15 4.23
C ALA A 22 -3.01 -10.26 4.93
N SER A 23 -3.47 -10.78 6.07
CA SER A 23 -2.76 -11.79 6.88
C SER A 23 -2.40 -13.05 6.14
N ASP A 24 -3.31 -13.47 5.30
CA ASP A 24 -3.22 -14.63 4.45
C ASP A 24 -2.18 -14.48 3.33
N LEU A 25 -1.77 -13.26 3.00
CA LEU A 25 -0.82 -13.00 1.92
C LEU A 25 0.62 -13.31 2.35
N ASP A 26 1.30 -14.14 1.56
CA ASP A 26 2.67 -14.60 1.85
C ASP A 26 3.65 -14.25 0.72
N PHE A 27 3.68 -12.97 0.34
CA PHE A 27 4.59 -12.43 -0.66
C PHE A 27 4.92 -10.96 -0.43
N GLY A 28 6.02 -10.48 -1.02
CA GLY A 28 6.40 -9.06 -1.00
C GLY A 28 6.46 -8.47 0.43
N ILE A 29 5.86 -7.30 0.61
CA ILE A 29 5.78 -6.61 1.90
C ILE A 29 4.95 -7.36 2.95
N TYR A 30 3.96 -8.15 2.54
CA TYR A 30 3.05 -8.82 3.48
C TYR A 30 3.76 -9.86 4.34
N ARG A 31 4.85 -10.46 3.85
CA ARG A 31 5.72 -11.31 4.67
C ARG A 31 6.26 -10.60 5.90
N ILE A 32 6.65 -9.34 5.73
CA ILE A 32 7.20 -8.52 6.83
C ILE A 32 6.10 -8.07 7.76
N LEU A 33 4.95 -7.64 7.22
CA LEU A 33 3.76 -7.35 8.01
C LEU A 33 3.38 -8.56 8.88
N ASN A 34 3.44 -9.75 8.33
CA ASN A 34 3.15 -10.99 9.04
C ASN A 34 4.19 -11.31 10.13
N TYR A 35 5.47 -11.02 9.91
CA TYR A 35 6.52 -11.25 10.93
C TYR A 35 6.31 -10.42 12.21
N LYS A 36 5.78 -9.21 12.09
CA LYS A 36 5.52 -8.30 13.23
C LYS A 36 4.05 -8.25 13.64
N ARG A 37 3.19 -9.04 13.02
CA ARG A 37 1.73 -8.98 13.17
C ARG A 37 1.27 -9.20 14.61
N GLU A 38 1.83 -10.18 15.31
CA GLU A 38 1.47 -10.43 16.71
C GLU A 38 1.84 -9.26 17.62
N GLN A 39 3.00 -8.61 17.38
CA GLN A 39 3.41 -7.42 18.13
C GLN A 39 2.47 -6.23 17.86
N ILE A 40 2.04 -6.07 16.61
CA ILE A 40 1.09 -5.01 16.24
C ILE A 40 -0.31 -5.32 16.81
N ARG A 41 -0.74 -6.59 16.78
CA ARG A 41 -2.03 -7.02 17.35
C ARG A 41 -2.08 -6.76 18.84
N ASP A 42 -1.06 -7.20 19.58
CA ASP A 42 -0.96 -6.97 21.02
C ASP A 42 -0.93 -5.48 21.36
N PHE A 43 -0.22 -4.68 20.55
CA PHE A 43 -0.24 -3.23 20.71
C PHE A 43 -1.65 -2.65 20.57
N ILE A 44 -2.40 -3.05 19.53
CA ILE A 44 -3.76 -2.56 19.23
C ILE A 44 -4.77 -3.03 20.29
N GLU A 45 -4.74 -4.31 20.65
CA GLU A 45 -5.78 -4.93 21.48
C GLU A 45 -5.58 -4.68 22.97
N ASN A 46 -4.33 -4.69 23.44
CA ASN A 46 -4.01 -4.63 24.87
C ASN A 46 -3.27 -3.34 25.22
N ARG A 47 -2.08 -3.11 24.65
CA ARG A 47 -1.17 -2.06 25.14
C ARG A 47 -1.69 -0.64 24.95
N LEU A 48 -2.48 -0.38 23.91
CA LEU A 48 -3.13 0.93 23.71
C LEU A 48 -3.95 1.33 24.93
N LYS A 49 -4.77 0.41 25.46
CA LYS A 49 -5.60 0.65 26.63
C LYS A 49 -4.74 0.91 27.86
N ASP A 50 -3.69 0.12 28.06
CA ASP A 50 -2.78 0.26 29.20
C ASP A 50 -2.04 1.61 29.19
N ILE A 51 -1.61 2.08 28.02
CA ILE A 51 -0.95 3.40 27.88
C ILE A 51 -1.92 4.53 28.26
N VAL A 52 -3.18 4.45 27.81
CA VAL A 52 -4.18 5.47 28.15
C VAL A 52 -4.56 5.39 29.64
N GLU A 53 -4.76 4.21 30.20
CA GLU A 53 -5.05 4.07 31.64
C GLU A 53 -3.91 4.62 32.50
N SER A 54 -2.68 4.15 32.26
CA SER A 54 -1.50 4.58 33.04
C SER A 54 -1.23 6.10 32.95
N SER A 55 -1.50 6.74 31.81
CA SER A 55 -1.34 8.18 31.65
C SER A 55 -2.28 9.00 32.54
N PHE A 56 -3.45 8.43 32.89
CA PHE A 56 -4.49 9.10 33.68
C PHE A 56 -4.63 8.53 35.10
N GLU A 57 -3.86 7.50 35.49
CA GLU A 57 -3.88 6.90 36.83
C GLU A 57 -3.64 7.92 37.95
N LYS A 58 -2.66 8.81 37.79
CA LYS A 58 -2.36 9.86 38.78
C LYS A 58 -3.53 10.82 39.05
N HIS A 59 -4.44 10.97 38.09
CA HIS A 59 -5.62 11.81 38.20
C HIS A 59 -6.82 11.05 38.78
N LYS A 60 -6.79 9.71 38.76
CA LYS A 60 -7.82 8.83 39.34
C LYS A 60 -7.49 8.35 40.75
N GLY A 61 -6.20 8.20 41.10
CA GLY A 61 -5.70 7.49 42.28
C GLY A 61 -6.57 7.58 43.54
N ALA A 62 -6.46 8.65 44.31
CA ALA A 62 -7.19 8.82 45.58
C ALA A 62 -8.72 9.03 45.43
N LEU A 63 -9.19 9.21 44.19
CA LEU A 63 -10.58 9.55 43.86
C LEU A 63 -11.41 8.32 43.51
N ALA A 64 -10.84 7.21 43.07
CA ALA A 64 -11.62 6.14 42.43
C ALA A 64 -12.23 5.12 43.42
N GLU A 65 -11.68 4.94 44.62
CA GLU A 65 -12.15 3.88 45.52
C GLU A 65 -13.52 4.20 46.12
N ASN A 66 -14.51 3.37 45.76
CA ASN A 66 -15.85 3.38 46.31
C ASN A 66 -16.59 4.72 46.17
N VAL A 67 -16.22 5.57 45.21
CA VAL A 67 -16.89 6.89 45.04
C VAL A 67 -18.35 6.75 44.64
N ASP A 68 -18.72 5.76 43.82
CA ASP A 68 -20.15 5.52 43.52
C ASP A 68 -20.92 5.07 44.76
N GLU A 69 -20.34 4.20 45.60
CA GLU A 69 -20.96 3.77 46.86
C GLU A 69 -21.06 4.91 47.87
N ARG A 70 -19.98 5.71 48.02
CA ARG A 70 -19.95 6.91 48.86
C ARG A 70 -20.94 7.95 48.38
N PHE A 71 -21.07 8.15 47.07
CA PHE A 71 -22.02 9.10 46.48
C PHE A 71 -23.45 8.68 46.77
N ASN A 72 -23.78 7.40 46.56
CA ASN A 72 -25.11 6.87 46.85
C ASN A 72 -25.41 6.94 48.36
N ARG A 73 -24.43 6.67 49.22
CA ARG A 73 -24.58 6.75 50.67
C ARG A 73 -24.77 8.20 51.14
N ALA A 74 -23.97 9.14 50.64
CA ALA A 74 -24.12 10.57 50.92
C ALA A 74 -25.48 11.09 50.46
N LYS A 75 -25.93 10.68 49.26
CA LYS A 75 -27.26 10.98 48.72
C LYS A 75 -28.37 10.47 49.65
N GLU A 76 -28.32 9.21 50.05
CA GLU A 76 -29.30 8.63 50.97
C GLU A 76 -29.32 9.33 52.34
N ASN A 77 -28.14 9.69 52.88
CA ASN A 77 -28.03 10.37 54.16
C ASN A 77 -28.65 11.77 54.11
N VAL A 78 -28.42 12.51 53.02
CA VAL A 78 -29.05 13.81 52.77
C VAL A 78 -30.57 13.67 52.64
N GLU A 79 -31.07 12.71 51.87
CA GLU A 79 -32.52 12.48 51.71
C GLU A 79 -33.21 12.06 53.01
N LYS A 80 -32.56 11.24 53.84
CA LYS A 80 -33.09 10.77 55.14
C LYS A 80 -33.07 11.84 56.22
N ALA A 81 -32.01 12.65 56.31
CA ALA A 81 -31.82 13.62 57.40
C ALA A 81 -32.39 15.01 57.08
N LEU A 82 -32.33 15.45 55.83
CA LEU A 82 -32.74 16.80 55.40
C LEU A 82 -34.06 16.79 54.59
N GLY A 83 -34.61 15.61 54.32
CA GLY A 83 -35.87 15.40 53.61
C GLY A 83 -35.73 15.37 52.09
N LYS A 84 -36.75 14.83 51.40
CA LYS A 84 -36.75 14.63 49.94
C LYS A 84 -36.58 15.90 49.10
N ASN A 85 -36.76 17.09 49.70
CA ASN A 85 -36.61 18.39 49.01
C ASN A 85 -35.18 18.97 49.12
N ALA A 86 -34.25 18.26 49.79
CA ALA A 86 -32.86 18.69 49.94
C ALA A 86 -32.04 18.52 48.65
N ILE A 87 -32.42 17.57 47.78
CA ILE A 87 -31.82 17.37 46.47
C ILE A 87 -32.86 17.73 45.42
N LEU A 88 -32.52 18.69 44.56
CA LEU A 88 -33.37 19.11 43.45
C LEU A 88 -33.48 18.00 42.40
N PRO A 89 -34.52 18.01 41.55
CA PRO A 89 -34.65 17.05 40.44
C PRO A 89 -33.46 17.06 39.47
N THR A 90 -32.67 18.15 39.43
CA THR A 90 -31.43 18.28 38.66
C THR A 90 -30.25 17.51 39.25
N GLY A 91 -30.38 16.98 40.47
CA GLY A 91 -29.29 16.35 41.22
C GLY A 91 -28.41 17.34 42.00
N ASP A 92 -28.79 18.62 42.06
CA ASP A 92 -28.11 19.65 42.83
C ASP A 92 -28.66 19.76 44.25
N LEU A 93 -27.78 20.10 45.20
CA LEU A 93 -28.18 20.35 46.58
C LEU A 93 -28.87 21.73 46.66
N ASN A 94 -30.02 21.78 47.34
CA ASN A 94 -30.74 23.02 47.60
C ASN A 94 -29.89 24.00 48.43
N GLU A 95 -29.90 25.29 48.08
CA GLU A 95 -29.00 26.32 48.65
C GLU A 95 -29.06 26.39 50.18
N SER A 96 -30.24 26.17 50.76
CA SER A 96 -30.46 26.19 52.21
C SER A 96 -29.67 25.14 52.98
N PHE A 97 -29.15 24.10 52.32
CA PHE A 97 -28.45 22.98 52.95
C PHE A 97 -26.96 22.89 52.60
N LYS A 98 -26.43 23.81 51.77
CA LYS A 98 -25.02 23.83 51.34
C LYS A 98 -24.02 23.97 52.49
N GLU A 99 -24.39 24.67 53.55
CA GLU A 99 -23.54 24.87 54.73
C GLU A 99 -23.67 23.77 55.80
N THR A 100 -24.56 22.79 55.59
CA THR A 100 -24.68 21.67 56.53
C THR A 100 -23.54 20.66 56.33
N PRO A 101 -23.08 19.97 57.38
CA PRO A 101 -22.02 18.96 57.27
C PRO A 101 -22.34 17.86 56.24
N LEU A 102 -23.60 17.40 56.19
CA LEU A 102 -24.07 16.40 55.21
C LEU A 102 -24.16 16.96 53.79
N GLY A 103 -24.49 18.24 53.64
CA GLY A 103 -24.50 18.93 52.35
C GLY A 103 -23.10 19.11 51.77
N GLN A 104 -22.11 19.44 52.62
CA GLN A 104 -20.70 19.54 52.23
C GLN A 104 -20.13 18.17 51.82
N GLU A 105 -20.40 17.12 52.60
CA GLU A 105 -20.00 15.75 52.25
C GLU A 105 -20.58 15.30 50.90
N TYR A 106 -21.85 15.61 50.63
CA TYR A 106 -22.48 15.32 49.33
C TYR A 106 -21.82 16.10 48.18
N LEU A 107 -21.53 17.39 48.37
CA LEU A 107 -20.90 18.22 47.35
C LEU A 107 -19.47 17.77 47.03
N GLU A 108 -18.68 17.42 48.04
CA GLU A 108 -17.33 16.89 47.85
C GLU A 108 -17.39 15.59 47.03
N VAL A 109 -18.21 14.63 47.43
CA VAL A 109 -18.29 13.33 46.72
C VAL A 109 -18.89 13.51 45.32
N LYS A 110 -19.81 14.46 45.12
CA LYS A 110 -20.33 14.83 43.79
C LYS A 110 -19.23 15.40 42.90
N GLU A 111 -18.42 16.33 43.39
CA GLU A 111 -17.32 16.91 42.62
C GLU A 111 -16.26 15.84 42.26
N GLN A 112 -15.97 14.93 43.19
CA GLN A 112 -15.08 13.77 42.92
C GLN A 112 -15.64 12.87 41.81
N LYS A 113 -16.94 12.56 41.85
CA LYS A 113 -17.61 11.75 40.82
C LYS A 113 -17.58 12.44 39.45
N GLU A 114 -17.97 13.71 39.37
CA GLU A 114 -17.91 14.49 38.12
C GLU A 114 -16.48 14.58 37.58
N MET A 115 -15.49 14.67 38.47
CA MET A 115 -14.08 14.71 38.08
C MET A 115 -13.61 13.41 37.40
N ILE A 116 -14.05 12.26 37.91
CA ILE A 116 -13.77 10.92 37.35
C ILE A 116 -14.47 10.75 36.01
N GLU A 117 -15.75 11.12 35.92
CA GLU A 117 -16.53 11.05 34.68
C GLU A 117 -15.87 11.88 33.57
N LYS A 118 -15.41 13.11 33.88
CA LYS A 118 -14.63 13.94 32.95
C LYS A 118 -13.29 13.33 32.55
N ILE A 119 -12.58 12.66 33.47
CA ILE A 119 -11.31 11.99 33.14
C ILE A 119 -11.57 10.89 32.13
N ASP A 120 -12.60 10.08 32.37
CA ASP A 120 -12.96 9.03 31.42
C ASP A 120 -13.35 9.66 30.08
N GLU A 121 -14.16 10.72 30.06
CA GLU A 121 -14.50 11.45 28.81
C GLU A 121 -13.25 11.84 28.01
N ILE A 122 -12.25 12.40 28.68
CA ILE A 122 -10.98 12.80 28.09
C ILE A 122 -10.20 11.60 27.53
N LYS A 123 -10.26 10.42 28.15
CA LYS A 123 -9.67 9.19 27.57
C LYS A 123 -10.36 8.81 26.26
N GLY A 124 -11.68 8.91 26.19
CA GLY A 124 -12.44 8.70 24.95
C GLY A 124 -12.02 9.68 23.86
N GLN A 125 -11.77 10.94 24.24
CA GLN A 125 -11.26 11.95 23.32
C GLN A 125 -9.87 11.60 22.77
N VAL A 126 -8.97 10.98 23.54
CA VAL A 126 -7.66 10.51 23.04
C VAL A 126 -7.83 9.56 21.84
N TYR A 127 -8.72 8.57 21.95
CA TYR A 127 -8.97 7.63 20.84
C TYR A 127 -9.60 8.32 19.63
N ASN A 128 -10.55 9.24 19.86
CA ASN A 128 -11.15 10.03 18.79
C ASN A 128 -10.14 10.95 18.09
N ASP A 129 -9.22 11.55 18.82
CA ASP A 129 -8.16 12.40 18.28
C ASP A 129 -7.23 11.59 17.38
N LEU A 130 -6.76 10.44 17.87
CA LEU A 130 -5.91 9.54 17.11
C LEU A 130 -6.63 9.02 15.86
N TYR A 131 -7.88 8.59 16.00
CA TYR A 131 -8.73 8.19 14.86
C TYR A 131 -8.83 9.33 13.84
N THR A 132 -9.15 10.53 14.32
CA THR A 132 -9.33 11.72 13.50
C THR A 132 -8.03 12.10 12.78
N PHE A 133 -6.89 11.97 13.44
CA PHE A 133 -5.58 12.23 12.85
C PHE A 133 -5.27 11.22 11.74
N PHE A 134 -5.22 9.91 12.03
CA PHE A 134 -4.80 8.92 11.06
C PHE A 134 -5.77 8.77 9.89
N SER A 135 -7.08 8.88 10.13
CA SER A 135 -8.09 8.78 9.06
C SER A 135 -8.00 9.93 8.04
N ARG A 136 -7.33 11.05 8.36
CA ARG A 136 -7.07 12.14 7.41
C ARG A 136 -5.94 11.85 6.46
N TYR A 137 -5.02 10.97 6.82
CA TYR A 137 -3.78 10.73 6.08
C TYR A 137 -3.70 9.32 5.51
N TYR A 138 -4.82 8.59 5.44
CA TYR A 138 -4.84 7.22 4.94
C TYR A 138 -6.04 6.96 4.03
N GLU A 139 -5.76 6.38 2.86
CA GLU A 139 -6.75 5.96 1.87
C GLU A 139 -6.28 4.70 1.15
N ASP A 140 -7.09 3.62 1.22
CA ASP A 140 -6.91 2.42 0.40
C ASP A 140 -5.50 1.80 0.37
N GLY A 141 -4.71 1.98 1.43
CA GLY A 141 -3.34 1.47 1.55
C GLY A 141 -2.25 2.54 1.45
N ASP A 142 -2.60 3.75 1.00
CA ASP A 142 -1.69 4.86 0.78
C ASP A 142 -1.82 5.94 1.85
N PHE A 143 -0.69 6.56 2.18
CA PHE A 143 -0.64 7.65 3.15
C PHE A 143 -0.81 9.03 2.49
N ILE A 144 -2.00 9.36 1.99
CA ILE A 144 -2.24 10.63 1.27
C ILE A 144 -3.14 11.55 2.10
N PRO A 145 -2.87 12.87 2.15
CA PRO A 145 -3.79 13.82 2.77
C PRO A 145 -5.16 13.83 2.08
N LYS A 146 -6.22 13.53 2.83
CA LYS A 146 -7.61 13.68 2.36
C LYS A 146 -8.06 15.13 2.51
N TYR A 147 -8.28 15.81 1.40
CA TYR A 147 -8.84 17.17 1.38
C TYR A 147 -10.31 17.15 1.79
N ARG A 148 -10.59 17.25 3.09
CA ARG A 148 -11.92 17.62 3.57
C ARG A 148 -11.97 19.13 3.69
N TYR A 149 -12.58 19.79 2.70
CA TYR A 149 -12.91 21.21 2.79
C TYR A 149 -13.73 21.44 4.07
N SER A 150 -13.17 22.20 5.00
CA SER A 150 -13.83 22.55 6.25
C SER A 150 -14.06 24.04 6.30
N ILE A 151 -15.28 24.43 6.65
CA ILE A 151 -15.64 25.83 6.90
C ILE A 151 -14.96 26.35 8.18
N LYS A 152 -14.46 25.46 9.04
CA LYS A 152 -13.87 25.78 10.36
C LYS A 152 -12.34 26.04 10.36
N GLY A 153 -11.72 26.26 9.20
CA GLY A 153 -10.29 26.62 9.08
C GLY A 153 -9.38 25.55 8.43
N HIS A 154 -8.08 25.85 8.35
CA HIS A 154 -7.07 25.01 7.71
C HIS A 154 -6.87 23.68 8.46
N LYS A 155 -6.96 22.55 7.75
CA LYS A 155 -7.00 21.19 8.34
C LYS A 155 -5.67 20.44 8.34
N TYR A 156 -4.66 20.94 7.65
CA TYR A 156 -3.31 20.36 7.59
C TYR A 156 -2.28 21.47 7.44
N ALA A 157 -1.04 21.19 7.85
CA ALA A 157 0.07 22.12 7.70
C ALA A 157 0.81 21.88 6.39
N ILE A 158 1.12 22.95 5.66
CA ILE A 158 2.13 22.89 4.59
C ILE A 158 3.48 23.19 5.26
N PRO A 159 4.49 22.29 5.14
CA PRO A 159 5.80 22.54 5.71
C PRO A 159 6.42 23.75 5.00
N TYR A 160 6.49 24.88 5.67
CA TYR A 160 6.91 26.16 5.12
C TYR A 160 7.93 26.82 6.04
N ASN A 161 9.07 27.22 5.46
CA ASN A 161 10.23 27.77 6.16
C ASN A 161 10.40 29.28 5.93
N GLY A 162 9.44 29.95 5.28
CA GLY A 162 9.54 31.38 4.93
C GLY A 162 9.89 31.67 3.46
N GLU A 163 9.94 30.66 2.58
CA GLU A 163 10.13 30.82 1.13
C GLU A 163 9.08 31.75 0.51
N GLU A 164 9.44 32.76 -0.28
CA GLU A 164 8.44 33.69 -0.85
C GLU A 164 7.32 33.00 -1.63
N VAL A 165 7.65 31.92 -2.36
CA VAL A 165 6.68 31.06 -3.06
C VAL A 165 7.00 29.60 -2.78
N LYS A 166 5.97 28.85 -2.38
CA LYS A 166 6.04 27.39 -2.27
C LYS A 166 4.88 26.73 -3.00
N LEU A 167 5.20 25.95 -4.04
CA LEU A 167 4.25 25.07 -4.69
C LEU A 167 4.16 23.76 -3.91
N TYR A 168 2.95 23.35 -3.55
CA TYR A 168 2.71 22.13 -2.78
C TYR A 168 1.44 21.44 -3.27
N TRP A 169 1.48 20.11 -3.36
CA TRP A 169 0.35 19.25 -3.75
C TRP A 169 0.31 18.03 -2.81
N ALA A 170 -0.83 17.32 -2.73
CA ALA A 170 -1.03 16.24 -1.76
C ALA A 170 0.02 15.13 -1.81
N THR A 171 0.49 14.80 -3.02
CA THR A 171 1.46 13.74 -3.27
C THR A 171 2.88 14.27 -3.39
N ALA A 172 3.14 15.50 -2.90
CA ALA A 172 4.50 16.01 -2.80
C ALA A 172 5.33 15.07 -1.91
N GLU A 173 6.59 14.85 -2.27
CA GLU A 173 7.49 13.92 -1.57
C GLU A 173 7.06 12.45 -1.58
N GLN A 174 6.27 12.05 -2.59
CA GLN A 174 5.91 10.65 -2.83
C GLN A 174 6.35 10.17 -4.21
N TYR A 175 6.66 8.88 -4.31
CA TYR A 175 6.76 8.17 -5.58
C TYR A 175 5.36 7.78 -6.04
N TYR A 176 5.05 8.02 -7.31
CA TYR A 176 3.87 7.46 -7.97
C TYR A 176 4.26 6.15 -8.64
N ILE A 177 3.52 5.08 -8.35
CA ILE A 177 3.77 3.76 -8.93
C ILE A 177 2.54 3.31 -9.69
N LYS A 178 2.75 3.10 -11.00
CA LYS A 178 1.73 2.53 -11.88
C LYS A 178 1.73 1.02 -11.75
N THR A 179 0.58 0.43 -11.44
CA THR A 179 0.54 -0.98 -11.00
C THR A 179 0.59 -2.01 -12.14
N GLY A 180 0.63 -1.56 -13.41
CA GLY A 180 0.59 -2.43 -14.59
C GLY A 180 1.88 -3.14 -15.02
N ARG A 181 2.98 -3.14 -14.23
CA ARG A 181 4.27 -3.75 -14.68
C ARG A 181 4.95 -4.69 -13.70
N LEU A 182 4.44 -4.84 -12.49
CA LEU A 182 5.00 -5.75 -11.48
C LEU A 182 3.98 -6.84 -11.19
N PHE A 183 3.71 -7.70 -12.17
CA PHE A 183 2.97 -8.93 -11.98
C PHE A 183 3.78 -9.91 -11.14
N ARG A 184 3.85 -9.66 -9.83
CA ARG A 184 4.35 -10.63 -8.87
C ARG A 184 3.24 -11.60 -8.54
N ASP A 185 3.62 -12.87 -8.41
CA ASP A 185 2.77 -13.95 -7.92
C ASP A 185 2.02 -13.51 -6.64
N TYR A 186 0.70 -13.48 -6.70
CA TYR A 186 -0.14 -13.26 -5.54
C TYR A 186 -0.31 -14.59 -4.82
N THR A 187 0.30 -14.72 -3.65
CA THR A 187 0.33 -15.97 -2.90
C THR A 187 -0.47 -15.84 -1.60
N PHE A 188 -1.35 -16.79 -1.34
CA PHE A 188 -2.03 -16.91 -0.04
C PHE A 188 -2.05 -18.36 0.46
N LYS A 189 -2.19 -18.53 1.77
CA LYS A 189 -2.29 -19.85 2.41
C LYS A 189 -3.70 -20.10 2.94
N SER A 190 -4.22 -21.30 2.70
CA SER A 190 -5.45 -21.79 3.34
C SER A 190 -5.20 -23.21 3.86
N ASP A 191 -5.24 -23.37 5.18
CA ASP A 191 -4.88 -24.62 5.86
C ASP A 191 -3.50 -25.12 5.41
N ASN A 192 -3.43 -26.29 4.76
CA ASN A 192 -2.18 -26.87 4.25
C ASN A 192 -1.86 -26.47 2.80
N PHE A 193 -2.75 -25.70 2.15
CA PHE A 193 -2.61 -25.34 0.74
C PHE A 193 -1.98 -23.96 0.58
N LYS A 194 -1.04 -23.87 -0.37
CA LYS A 194 -0.47 -22.62 -0.86
C LYS A 194 -1.04 -22.36 -2.25
N VAL A 195 -1.81 -21.29 -2.39
CA VAL A 195 -2.41 -20.89 -3.66
C VAL A 195 -1.65 -19.71 -4.24
N ILE A 196 -1.34 -19.78 -5.52
CA ILE A 196 -0.55 -18.80 -6.25
C ILE A 196 -1.36 -18.35 -7.47
N PHE A 197 -1.66 -17.06 -7.56
CA PHE A 197 -2.16 -16.45 -8.79
C PHE A 197 -0.99 -15.82 -9.53
N ARG A 198 -0.77 -16.27 -10.76
CA ARG A 198 0.34 -15.84 -11.61
C ARG A 198 -0.21 -15.22 -12.88
N VAL A 199 0.32 -14.08 -13.28
CA VAL A 199 0.06 -13.54 -14.61
C VAL A 199 1.10 -14.11 -15.56
N VAL A 200 0.66 -14.73 -16.65
CA VAL A 200 1.55 -15.10 -17.75
C VAL A 200 1.69 -13.94 -18.71
N GLU A 201 2.89 -13.78 -19.28
CA GLU A 201 3.15 -12.76 -20.28
C GLU A 201 2.23 -13.01 -21.48
N ALA A 202 1.42 -12.01 -21.84
CA ALA A 202 0.63 -12.10 -23.05
C ALA A 202 1.60 -12.18 -24.24
N LYS A 203 1.35 -13.09 -25.19
CA LYS A 203 2.06 -13.09 -26.49
C LYS A 203 2.00 -11.66 -27.05
N ASP A 204 3.15 -11.16 -27.52
CA ASP A 204 3.37 -9.79 -27.97
C ASP A 204 2.16 -9.22 -28.72
N GLU A 205 1.82 -7.96 -28.43
CA GLU A 205 0.83 -7.24 -29.21
C GLU A 205 1.26 -7.19 -30.67
N ILE A 206 0.42 -7.78 -31.53
CA ILE A 206 0.46 -7.53 -32.96
C ILE A 206 0.15 -6.05 -33.16
N ALA A 207 1.17 -5.33 -33.63
CA ALA A 207 1.13 -3.99 -34.19
C ALA A 207 0.85 -2.82 -33.22
N SER A 208 1.75 -1.85 -33.33
CA SER A 208 1.63 -0.46 -32.86
C SER A 208 0.33 0.19 -33.33
N ASN A 209 -0.76 0.01 -32.57
CA ASN A 209 -1.88 0.92 -32.55
C ASN A 209 -2.17 1.23 -31.08
N LYS A 210 -2.23 2.52 -30.74
CA LYS A 210 -2.58 3.04 -29.41
C LYS A 210 -3.64 2.15 -28.76
N ALA A 211 -3.33 1.55 -27.61
CA ALA A 211 -4.26 0.76 -26.80
C ALA A 211 -5.55 1.57 -26.61
N THR A 212 -6.57 1.22 -27.39
CA THR A 212 -7.86 1.93 -27.47
C THR A 212 -8.98 1.14 -26.80
N LYS A 213 -8.70 -0.11 -26.38
CA LYS A 213 -9.64 -0.97 -25.67
C LYS A 213 -9.11 -1.33 -24.27
N GLU A 214 -10.07 -1.57 -23.39
CA GLU A 214 -9.84 -1.86 -21.96
C GLU A 214 -9.32 -3.29 -21.78
N ARG A 215 -8.34 -3.48 -20.89
CA ARG A 215 -7.76 -4.80 -20.57
C ARG A 215 -8.26 -5.32 -19.23
N PHE A 216 -8.50 -6.62 -19.16
CA PHE A 216 -9.03 -7.32 -17.99
C PHE A 216 -8.20 -8.54 -17.64
N PHE A 217 -8.28 -8.98 -16.39
CA PHE A 217 -7.73 -10.25 -15.95
C PHE A 217 -8.69 -11.38 -16.30
N VAL A 218 -8.22 -12.31 -17.11
CA VAL A 218 -8.92 -13.54 -17.51
C VAL A 218 -8.06 -14.76 -17.20
N LEU A 219 -8.65 -15.95 -17.15
CA LEU A 219 -7.89 -17.20 -17.01
C LEU A 219 -7.03 -17.43 -18.26
N ASP A 220 -5.88 -18.08 -18.09
CA ASP A 220 -5.01 -18.45 -19.20
C ASP A 220 -5.67 -19.47 -20.14
N ASP A 221 -5.62 -19.20 -21.45
CA ASP A 221 -6.29 -20.02 -22.47
C ASP A 221 -5.63 -21.40 -22.63
N GLU A 222 -4.33 -21.52 -22.34
CA GLU A 222 -3.56 -22.77 -22.51
C GLU A 222 -3.60 -23.64 -21.24
N ASN A 223 -3.19 -23.10 -20.08
CA ASN A 223 -3.14 -23.83 -18.83
C ASN A 223 -3.39 -22.94 -17.61
N TYR A 224 -4.67 -22.64 -17.35
CA TYR A 224 -5.08 -21.81 -16.24
C TYR A 224 -4.99 -22.44 -14.84
N LEU A 225 -4.88 -23.76 -14.71
CA LEU A 225 -4.89 -24.43 -13.41
C LEU A 225 -3.86 -25.56 -13.35
N GLU A 226 -2.92 -25.45 -12.42
CA GLU A 226 -1.95 -26.48 -12.11
C GLU A 226 -2.01 -26.82 -10.62
N ILE A 227 -2.18 -28.11 -10.31
CA ILE A 227 -2.29 -28.59 -8.93
C ILE A 227 -1.16 -29.58 -8.69
N LYS A 228 -0.25 -29.26 -7.76
CA LYS A 228 0.88 -30.10 -7.34
C LYS A 228 0.86 -30.28 -5.83
N ASP A 229 0.47 -31.46 -5.36
CA ASP A 229 0.33 -31.78 -3.93
C ASP A 229 -0.53 -30.74 -3.18
N ASN A 230 0.14 -29.87 -2.41
CA ASN A 230 -0.39 -28.79 -1.59
C ASN A 230 -0.21 -27.39 -2.21
N GLU A 231 0.36 -27.28 -3.41
CA GLU A 231 0.52 -26.03 -4.15
C GLU A 231 -0.45 -25.98 -5.34
N ILE A 232 -1.20 -24.87 -5.45
CA ILE A 232 -2.19 -24.63 -6.50
C ILE A 232 -1.77 -23.36 -7.23
N ILE A 233 -1.57 -23.44 -8.54
CA ILE A 233 -1.22 -22.30 -9.37
C ILE A 233 -2.40 -22.02 -10.30
N VAL A 234 -2.97 -20.83 -10.19
CA VAL A 234 -3.96 -20.31 -11.13
C VAL A 234 -3.28 -19.27 -12.02
N ARG A 235 -3.29 -19.50 -13.33
CA ARG A 235 -2.68 -18.59 -14.31
C ARG A 235 -3.72 -17.67 -14.92
N PHE A 236 -3.35 -16.40 -15.02
CA PHE A 236 -4.15 -15.32 -15.58
C PHE A 236 -3.41 -14.66 -16.75
N GLN A 237 -4.16 -14.12 -17.70
CA GLN A 237 -3.68 -13.19 -18.71
C GLN A 237 -4.25 -11.80 -18.43
N TYR A 238 -3.50 -10.75 -18.77
CA TYR A 238 -3.99 -9.36 -18.73
C TYR A 238 -4.09 -8.80 -20.15
N ARG A 239 -5.26 -8.99 -20.77
CA ARG A 239 -5.49 -8.72 -22.19
C ARG A 239 -6.87 -8.11 -22.46
N GLU A 240 -7.08 -7.68 -23.70
CA GLU A 240 -8.40 -7.30 -24.18
C GLU A 240 -9.31 -8.54 -24.30
N LEU A 241 -10.61 -8.32 -24.12
CA LEU A 241 -11.62 -9.37 -24.30
C LEU A 241 -11.98 -9.50 -25.77
N SER A 242 -12.20 -10.73 -26.22
CA SER A 242 -12.85 -11.02 -27.49
C SER A 242 -14.35 -10.72 -27.43
N ASP A 243 -14.98 -10.50 -28.59
CA ASP A 243 -16.44 -10.23 -28.66
C ASP A 243 -17.30 -11.37 -28.08
N LYS A 244 -16.77 -12.60 -28.07
CA LYS A 244 -17.42 -13.75 -27.42
C LYS A 244 -17.37 -13.63 -25.90
N GLU A 245 -16.18 -13.35 -25.35
CA GLU A 245 -15.99 -13.17 -23.91
C GLU A 245 -16.79 -11.99 -23.35
N VAL A 246 -16.95 -10.91 -24.12
CA VAL A 246 -17.79 -9.76 -23.71
C VAL A 246 -19.24 -10.19 -23.45
N LYS A 247 -19.77 -11.09 -24.28
CA LYS A 247 -21.12 -11.65 -24.12
C LYS A 247 -21.17 -12.71 -23.01
N ASP A 248 -20.20 -13.61 -22.97
CA ASP A 248 -20.17 -14.70 -21.99
C ASP A 248 -20.02 -14.19 -20.55
N TYR A 249 -19.26 -13.11 -20.35
CA TYR A 249 -19.13 -12.44 -19.06
C TYR A 249 -20.20 -11.39 -18.78
N ASP A 250 -21.08 -11.09 -19.74
CA ASP A 250 -22.11 -10.05 -19.63
C ASP A 250 -21.53 -8.67 -19.28
N VAL A 251 -20.49 -8.23 -20.01
CA VAL A 251 -19.72 -6.99 -19.72
C VAL A 251 -19.87 -5.89 -20.79
N GLU A 252 -21.01 -5.86 -21.49
CA GLU A 252 -21.31 -4.88 -22.56
C GLU A 252 -21.37 -3.42 -22.06
N GLY A 253 -21.57 -3.20 -20.75
CA GLY A 253 -21.63 -1.86 -20.15
C GLY A 253 -21.21 -1.83 -18.67
N GLY A 254 -21.10 -0.63 -18.10
CA GLY A 254 -20.70 -0.40 -16.71
C GLY A 254 -19.24 0.04 -16.55
N SER A 255 -18.82 0.29 -15.31
CA SER A 255 -17.44 0.68 -14.98
C SER A 255 -16.48 -0.52 -15.11
N ASN A 256 -15.19 -0.25 -15.32
CA ASN A 256 -14.17 -1.32 -15.44
C ASN A 256 -14.08 -2.19 -14.20
N THR A 257 -14.30 -1.61 -13.03
CA THR A 257 -14.41 -2.35 -11.77
C THR A 257 -15.58 -3.33 -11.81
N ALA A 258 -16.77 -2.88 -12.21
CA ALA A 258 -17.96 -3.73 -12.29
C ALA A 258 -17.80 -4.85 -13.33
N LYS A 259 -17.19 -4.55 -14.48
CA LYS A 259 -16.85 -5.55 -15.51
C LYS A 259 -15.89 -6.61 -14.96
N GLN A 260 -14.81 -6.20 -14.29
CA GLN A 260 -13.85 -7.14 -13.70
C GLN A 260 -14.50 -8.00 -12.59
N GLU A 261 -15.41 -7.45 -11.78
CA GLU A 261 -16.14 -8.24 -10.78
C GLU A 261 -17.01 -9.33 -11.41
N LYS A 262 -17.71 -9.04 -12.52
CA LYS A 262 -18.48 -10.06 -13.26
C LYS A 262 -17.55 -11.16 -13.80
N ILE A 263 -16.42 -10.78 -14.38
CA ILE A 263 -15.40 -11.72 -14.88
C ILE A 263 -14.90 -12.59 -13.71
N ASN A 264 -14.56 -12.00 -12.57
CA ASN A 264 -14.08 -12.72 -11.39
C ASN A 264 -15.09 -13.73 -10.86
N ASN A 265 -16.38 -13.39 -10.84
CA ASN A 265 -17.44 -14.32 -10.45
C ASN A 265 -17.48 -15.52 -11.42
N LYS A 266 -17.32 -15.28 -12.72
CA LYS A 266 -17.32 -16.35 -13.71
C LYS A 266 -16.08 -17.23 -13.63
N ILE A 267 -14.92 -16.63 -13.42
CA ILE A 267 -13.67 -17.34 -13.11
C ILE A 267 -13.84 -18.23 -11.87
N PHE A 268 -14.46 -17.71 -10.81
CA PHE A 268 -14.73 -18.48 -9.61
C PHE A 268 -15.63 -19.69 -9.89
N GLU A 269 -16.73 -19.53 -10.63
CA GLU A 269 -17.61 -20.66 -10.97
C GLU A 269 -16.90 -21.72 -11.82
N THR A 270 -16.04 -21.31 -12.77
CA THR A 270 -15.22 -22.25 -13.55
C THR A 270 -14.26 -23.03 -12.64
N LEU A 271 -13.46 -22.33 -11.82
CA LEU A 271 -12.51 -22.97 -10.91
C LEU A 271 -13.21 -23.86 -9.89
N LYS A 272 -14.37 -23.44 -9.39
CA LYS A 272 -15.21 -24.23 -8.48
C LYS A 272 -15.62 -25.56 -9.14
N ALA A 273 -16.13 -25.52 -10.37
CA ALA A 273 -16.51 -26.72 -11.09
C ALA A 273 -15.33 -27.67 -11.33
N ASP A 274 -14.12 -27.15 -11.55
CA ASP A 274 -12.93 -27.98 -11.75
C ASP A 274 -12.41 -28.59 -10.43
N PHE A 275 -12.44 -27.83 -9.34
CA PHE A 275 -12.10 -28.36 -8.01
C PHE A 275 -13.11 -29.40 -7.51
N GLU A 276 -14.38 -29.30 -7.89
CA GLU A 276 -15.42 -30.29 -7.54
C GLU A 276 -15.27 -31.62 -8.32
N LYS A 277 -14.66 -31.61 -9.52
CA LYS A 277 -14.37 -32.83 -10.30
C LYS A 277 -13.20 -33.65 -9.72
N GLU A 278 -12.33 -33.04 -8.93
CA GLU A 278 -11.21 -33.73 -8.27
C GLU A 278 -11.66 -34.46 -6.99
N GLU A 279 -12.26 -35.66 -7.15
CA GLU A 279 -12.74 -36.50 -6.03
C GLU A 279 -11.68 -36.77 -4.94
N LYS A 280 -10.39 -36.71 -5.26
CA LYS A 280 -9.29 -37.00 -4.34
C LYS A 280 -8.90 -35.85 -3.40
N LYS A 281 -9.52 -34.67 -3.49
CA LYS A 281 -9.12 -33.49 -2.69
C LYS A 281 -10.30 -32.76 -2.03
N LEU A 282 -11.16 -33.50 -1.32
CA LEU A 282 -12.27 -32.97 -0.51
C LEU A 282 -11.84 -31.83 0.46
N ASN A 283 -10.60 -31.87 0.94
CA ASN A 283 -10.02 -30.84 1.81
C ASN A 283 -9.75 -29.52 1.06
N LEU A 284 -9.43 -29.57 -0.23
CA LEU A 284 -9.20 -28.40 -1.08
C LEU A 284 -10.50 -27.62 -1.28
N VAL A 285 -11.59 -28.31 -1.62
CA VAL A 285 -12.94 -27.74 -1.72
C VAL A 285 -13.39 -27.12 -0.39
N LYS A 286 -13.19 -27.83 0.73
CA LYS A 286 -13.48 -27.28 2.07
C LYS A 286 -12.68 -26.02 2.38
N SER A 287 -11.40 -25.99 2.03
CA SER A 287 -10.49 -24.89 2.39
C SER A 287 -10.64 -23.64 1.51
N LEU A 288 -11.00 -23.77 0.23
CA LEU A 288 -11.01 -22.65 -0.74
C LEU A 288 -12.41 -22.21 -1.19
N ILE A 289 -13.39 -23.13 -1.19
CA ILE A 289 -14.75 -22.86 -1.68
C ILE A 289 -15.72 -22.66 -0.51
N LEU A 290 -15.69 -23.56 0.48
CA LEU A 290 -16.66 -23.52 1.60
C LEU A 290 -16.29 -22.53 2.71
N LYS A 291 -15.00 -22.24 2.91
CA LYS A 291 -14.58 -21.15 3.80
C LYS A 291 -15.01 -19.81 3.22
N SER A 292 -15.58 -18.94 4.06
CA SER A 292 -15.91 -17.57 3.70
C SER A 292 -15.01 -16.56 4.43
N LYS A 293 -14.78 -15.42 3.78
CA LYS A 293 -14.11 -14.25 4.32
C LYS A 293 -14.78 -13.00 3.75
N ASN A 294 -15.17 -12.06 4.61
CA ASN A 294 -15.98 -10.88 4.26
C ASN A 294 -17.21 -11.25 3.40
N ASP A 295 -17.99 -12.22 3.88
CA ASP A 295 -19.23 -12.72 3.25
C ASP A 295 -19.07 -13.28 1.82
N LYS A 296 -17.84 -13.55 1.37
CA LYS A 296 -17.54 -14.18 0.07
C LYS A 296 -16.80 -15.51 0.28
N PRO A 297 -16.96 -16.49 -0.63
CA PRO A 297 -16.07 -17.64 -0.68
C PRO A 297 -14.61 -17.21 -0.73
N LEU A 298 -13.73 -17.91 0.01
CA LEU A 298 -12.33 -17.51 0.20
C LEU A 298 -11.60 -17.33 -1.14
N LEU A 299 -11.79 -18.25 -2.09
CA LEU A 299 -11.20 -18.14 -3.42
C LEU A 299 -11.68 -16.89 -4.17
N LEU A 300 -12.99 -16.60 -4.15
CA LEU A 300 -13.56 -15.41 -4.80
C LEU A 300 -13.08 -14.12 -4.13
N TYR A 301 -12.93 -14.11 -2.80
CA TYR A 301 -12.35 -12.99 -2.06
C TYR A 301 -10.93 -12.69 -2.57
N HIS A 302 -10.10 -13.73 -2.70
CA HIS A 302 -8.73 -13.57 -3.19
C HIS A 302 -8.66 -13.17 -4.67
N ILE A 303 -9.51 -13.72 -5.54
CA ILE A 303 -9.55 -13.35 -6.97
C ILE A 303 -9.86 -11.85 -7.10
N ASN A 304 -10.92 -11.39 -6.42
CA ASN A 304 -11.29 -9.98 -6.44
C ASN A 304 -10.16 -9.07 -5.96
N ARG A 305 -9.48 -9.47 -4.88
CA ARG A 305 -8.36 -8.71 -4.34
C ARG A 305 -7.15 -8.70 -5.27
N PHE A 306 -6.86 -9.82 -5.93
CA PHE A 306 -5.78 -9.91 -6.91
C PHE A 306 -6.02 -8.99 -8.10
N THR A 307 -7.21 -9.00 -8.71
CA THR A 307 -7.51 -8.16 -9.87
C THR A 307 -7.62 -6.68 -9.50
N ALA A 308 -8.23 -6.35 -8.35
CA ALA A 308 -8.35 -4.97 -7.88
C ALA A 308 -7.00 -4.37 -7.52
N LYS A 309 -6.13 -5.16 -6.86
CA LYS A 309 -4.80 -4.69 -6.50
C LYS A 309 -3.94 -4.40 -7.72
N ASN A 310 -4.01 -5.23 -8.76
CA ASN A 310 -3.18 -5.04 -9.96
C ASN A 310 -3.68 -3.94 -10.91
N THR A 311 -4.80 -3.29 -10.60
CA THR A 311 -5.42 -2.25 -11.45
C THR A 311 -5.43 -0.86 -10.81
N ARG A 312 -4.94 -0.72 -9.57
CA ARG A 312 -4.90 0.56 -8.85
C ARG A 312 -3.48 1.04 -8.66
N ASP A 313 -3.19 2.25 -9.11
CA ASP A 313 -1.94 2.93 -8.82
C ASP A 313 -1.83 3.23 -7.33
N TYR A 314 -0.60 3.37 -6.84
CA TYR A 314 -0.34 3.63 -5.44
C TYR A 314 0.85 4.57 -5.25
N PHE A 315 0.98 5.11 -4.04
CA PHE A 315 2.02 6.05 -3.68
C PHE A 315 2.90 5.52 -2.55
N ILE A 316 4.21 5.78 -2.65
CA ILE A 316 5.16 5.50 -1.56
C ILE A 316 5.79 6.82 -1.11
N HIS A 317 5.70 7.15 0.16
CA HIS A 317 6.40 8.31 0.73
C HIS A 317 7.92 8.14 0.69
N LYS A 318 8.61 9.22 0.32
CA LYS A 318 10.08 9.32 0.49
C LYS A 318 10.46 9.33 1.97
N ASN A 319 9.64 9.94 2.84
CA ASN A 319 9.84 9.97 4.29
C ASN A 319 8.51 10.11 5.07
N LEU A 320 7.80 8.99 5.25
CA LEU A 320 6.51 8.96 5.95
C LEU A 320 6.62 9.40 7.41
N LYS A 321 7.70 9.00 8.10
CA LYS A 321 7.91 9.32 9.51
C LYS A 321 7.92 10.83 9.73
N ARG A 322 8.73 11.54 8.95
CA ARG A 322 8.82 13.01 9.03
C ARG A 322 7.45 13.64 8.75
N PHE A 323 6.82 13.24 7.65
CA PHE A 323 5.53 13.78 7.24
C PHE A 323 4.47 13.63 8.35
N LEU A 324 4.22 12.42 8.83
CA LEU A 324 3.20 12.20 9.86
C LEU A 324 3.58 12.84 11.21
N SER A 325 4.86 12.90 11.58
CA SER A 325 5.29 13.52 12.84
C SER A 325 5.05 15.04 12.83
N GLU A 326 5.37 15.71 11.72
CA GLU A 326 5.09 17.14 11.54
C GLU A 326 3.58 17.42 11.56
N GLN A 327 2.77 16.57 10.90
CA GLN A 327 1.31 16.70 10.92
C GLN A 327 0.72 16.41 12.29
N LEU A 328 1.27 15.47 13.06
CA LEU A 328 0.80 15.14 14.41
C LEU A 328 1.05 16.31 15.36
N ASP A 329 2.24 16.93 15.28
CA ASP A 329 2.58 18.11 16.07
C ASP A 329 1.64 19.29 15.76
N TYR A 330 1.37 19.55 14.48
CA TYR A 330 0.39 20.56 14.08
C TYR A 330 -1.02 20.22 14.59
N PHE A 331 -1.47 18.97 14.43
CA PHE A 331 -2.78 18.53 14.87
C PHE A 331 -2.98 18.71 16.38
N ILE A 332 -1.98 18.36 17.19
CA ILE A 332 -2.03 18.55 18.64
C ILE A 332 -2.16 20.04 18.99
N LYS A 333 -1.38 20.91 18.34
CA LYS A 333 -1.43 22.36 18.58
C LYS A 333 -2.75 23.00 18.14
N ALA A 334 -3.25 22.61 16.98
CA ALA A 334 -4.41 23.25 16.35
C ALA A 334 -5.75 22.72 16.89
N GLU A 335 -5.85 21.43 17.19
CA GLU A 335 -7.14 20.79 17.51
C GLU A 335 -7.21 20.21 18.92
N VAL A 336 -6.11 19.68 19.47
CA VAL A 336 -6.13 19.10 20.83
C VAL A 336 -5.93 20.18 21.90
N LEU A 337 -5.06 21.17 21.62
CA LEU A 337 -4.73 22.28 22.51
C LEU A 337 -5.30 23.62 22.01
N ASN A 338 -6.49 23.60 21.41
CA ASN A 338 -7.14 24.83 20.95
C ASN A 338 -7.40 25.79 22.13
N TYR A 339 -6.97 27.05 21.99
CA TYR A 339 -7.13 28.11 22.97
C TYR A 339 -8.57 28.27 23.47
N GLU A 340 -9.56 28.18 22.58
CA GLU A 340 -10.98 28.33 22.97
C GLU A 340 -11.36 27.30 24.04
N THR A 341 -10.92 26.05 23.87
CA THR A 341 -11.14 24.96 24.83
C THR A 341 -10.35 25.15 26.11
N LEU A 342 -9.10 25.61 26.02
CA LEU A 342 -8.23 25.79 27.20
C LEU A 342 -8.66 26.99 28.07
N SER A 343 -9.16 28.06 27.45
CA SER A 343 -9.55 29.30 28.15
C SER A 343 -10.78 29.15 29.04
N GLN A 344 -11.61 28.14 28.80
CA GLN A 344 -12.86 27.90 29.52
C GLN A 344 -12.75 26.77 30.56
N GLU A 345 -11.62 26.05 30.58
CA GLU A 345 -11.48 24.82 31.35
C GLU A 345 -10.81 25.02 32.71
N LYS A 346 -11.44 24.47 33.76
CA LYS A 346 -10.96 24.54 35.15
C LYS A 346 -9.78 23.57 35.38
N TYR A 347 -9.62 22.55 34.53
CA TYR A 347 -8.69 21.43 34.73
C TYR A 347 -7.64 21.31 33.61
N LEU A 348 -6.81 22.34 33.44
CA LEU A 348 -5.80 22.43 32.38
C LEU A 348 -4.85 21.22 32.29
N ASP A 349 -4.44 20.67 33.44
CA ASP A 349 -3.52 19.53 33.51
C ASP A 349 -4.04 18.27 32.82
N LYS A 350 -5.37 18.07 32.77
CA LYS A 350 -6.00 16.94 32.08
C LYS A 350 -5.87 17.08 30.56
N HIS A 351 -6.02 18.29 30.02
CA HIS A 351 -5.85 18.55 28.59
C HIS A 351 -4.38 18.42 28.15
N ILE A 352 -3.44 18.85 28.99
CA ILE A 352 -2.01 18.61 28.76
C ILE A 352 -1.72 17.10 28.78
N THR A 353 -2.33 16.35 29.70
CA THR A 353 -2.20 14.89 29.77
C THR A 353 -2.77 14.23 28.51
N ARG A 354 -3.94 14.66 28.03
CA ARG A 354 -4.53 14.23 26.75
C ARG A 354 -3.58 14.46 25.58
N ALA A 355 -3.06 15.68 25.43
CA ALA A 355 -2.13 16.01 24.34
C ALA A 355 -0.85 15.17 24.37
N LYS A 356 -0.26 14.96 25.56
CA LYS A 356 0.89 14.07 25.73
C LYS A 356 0.55 12.62 25.36
N THR A 357 -0.59 12.12 25.83
CA THR A 357 -1.03 10.74 25.54
C THR A 357 -1.27 10.53 24.04
N VAL A 358 -1.90 11.50 23.36
CA VAL A 358 -2.08 11.49 21.89
C VAL A 358 -0.74 11.48 21.19
N LYS A 359 0.22 12.32 21.62
CA LYS A 359 1.57 12.36 21.05
C LYS A 359 2.28 11.02 21.20
N ASP A 360 2.33 10.48 22.42
CA ASP A 360 3.08 9.27 22.76
C ASP A 360 2.54 8.05 22.01
N ILE A 361 1.21 7.93 21.89
CA ILE A 361 0.58 6.85 21.11
C ILE A 361 0.79 7.09 19.61
N GLY A 362 0.55 8.31 19.13
CA GLY A 362 0.70 8.68 17.73
C GLY A 362 2.10 8.42 17.19
N GLU A 363 3.15 8.82 17.93
CA GLU A 363 4.55 8.60 17.56
C GLU A 363 4.90 7.10 17.47
N LYS A 364 4.41 6.27 18.40
CA LYS A 364 4.61 4.81 18.33
C LYS A 364 3.97 4.20 17.09
N ILE A 365 2.78 4.66 16.72
CA ILE A 365 2.07 4.19 15.52
C ILE A 365 2.82 4.63 14.26
N ILE A 366 3.22 5.90 14.20
CA ILE A 366 4.01 6.47 13.09
C ILE A 366 5.31 5.69 12.91
N GLU A 367 5.98 5.31 14.00
CA GLU A 367 7.19 4.49 13.93
C GLU A 367 6.93 3.15 13.21
N PHE A 368 5.90 2.41 13.59
CA PHE A 368 5.55 1.14 12.93
C PHE A 368 5.18 1.34 11.44
N LEU A 369 4.37 2.34 11.14
CA LEU A 369 3.97 2.65 9.76
C LEU A 369 5.17 3.05 8.90
N SER A 370 6.08 3.86 9.44
CA SER A 370 7.28 4.29 8.72
C SER A 370 8.23 3.15 8.39
N GLN A 371 8.37 2.15 9.27
CA GLN A 371 9.20 0.98 8.98
C GLN A 371 8.66 0.16 7.79
N ILE A 372 7.34 0.06 7.69
CA ILE A 372 6.66 -0.62 6.59
C ILE A 372 6.90 0.16 5.29
N GLU A 373 6.70 1.47 5.32
CA GLU A 373 6.87 2.34 4.16
C GLU A 373 8.32 2.39 3.66
N ASP A 374 9.29 2.56 4.58
CA ASP A 374 10.71 2.59 4.24
C ASP A 374 11.18 1.28 3.61
N PHE A 375 10.57 0.15 4.00
CA PHE A 375 10.82 -1.11 3.33
C PHE A 375 10.31 -1.10 1.88
N GLN A 376 9.10 -0.57 1.63
CA GLN A 376 8.58 -0.42 0.25
C GLN A 376 9.47 0.47 -0.58
N LYS A 377 9.82 1.64 -0.03
CA LYS A 377 10.72 2.60 -0.65
C LYS A 377 12.05 1.96 -1.01
N ARG A 378 12.67 1.20 -0.10
CA ARG A 378 13.92 0.48 -0.36
C ARG A 378 13.78 -0.56 -1.48
N LEU A 379 12.65 -1.27 -1.56
CA LEU A 379 12.40 -2.22 -2.66
C LEU A 379 12.22 -1.51 -4.00
N TRP A 380 11.58 -0.35 -3.99
CA TRP A 380 11.36 0.49 -5.17
C TRP A 380 12.67 1.08 -5.68
N GLU A 381 13.46 1.67 -4.79
CA GLU A 381 14.76 2.29 -5.07
C GLU A 381 15.86 1.27 -5.40
N LYS A 382 15.67 -0.01 -5.04
CA LYS A 382 16.66 -1.06 -5.30
C LYS A 382 17.09 -1.05 -6.77
N LYS A 383 18.38 -0.79 -6.99
CA LYS A 383 19.02 -0.81 -8.31
C LYS A 383 18.65 -2.10 -9.04
N LYS A 384 18.08 -1.96 -10.23
CA LYS A 384 17.76 -3.10 -11.08
C LYS A 384 19.05 -3.69 -11.67
N PHE A 385 19.02 -5.01 -11.89
CA PHE A 385 20.10 -5.69 -12.59
C PHE A 385 19.97 -5.46 -14.09
N VAL A 386 21.09 -5.25 -14.75
CA VAL A 386 21.15 -5.30 -16.22
C VAL A 386 21.02 -6.77 -16.61
N VAL A 387 19.90 -7.12 -17.24
CA VAL A 387 19.62 -8.50 -17.66
C VAL A 387 20.25 -8.81 -19.01
N ARG A 388 20.39 -7.78 -19.85
CA ARG A 388 20.88 -7.93 -21.22
C ARG A 388 21.58 -6.65 -21.68
N THR A 389 22.66 -6.83 -22.43
CA THR A 389 23.40 -5.77 -23.11
C THR A 389 23.80 -6.27 -24.48
N ASP A 390 23.40 -5.50 -25.49
CA ASP A 390 23.66 -5.74 -26.91
C ASP A 390 24.13 -4.43 -27.54
N TYR A 391 24.76 -4.52 -28.70
CA TYR A 391 25.32 -3.42 -29.45
C TYR A 391 24.74 -3.44 -30.85
N VAL A 392 24.51 -2.23 -31.39
CA VAL A 392 24.16 -2.04 -32.80
C VAL A 392 25.31 -1.31 -33.46
N ILE A 393 26.04 -1.98 -34.34
CA ILE A 393 27.25 -1.45 -34.98
C ILE A 393 27.12 -1.62 -36.49
N THR A 394 27.34 -0.56 -37.25
CA THR A 394 27.20 -0.60 -38.72
C THR A 394 28.39 -1.29 -39.38
N LEU A 395 28.13 -1.97 -40.51
CA LEU A 395 29.14 -2.69 -41.28
C LEU A 395 30.35 -1.84 -41.69
N ASP A 396 30.14 -0.56 -42.03
CA ASP A 396 31.22 0.34 -42.41
C ASP A 396 32.18 0.64 -41.26
N ARG A 397 31.66 0.72 -40.03
CA ARG A 397 32.47 0.90 -38.83
C ARG A 397 33.30 -0.34 -38.53
N ILE A 398 32.70 -1.53 -38.61
CA ILE A 398 33.42 -2.79 -38.42
C ILE A 398 34.54 -2.91 -39.46
N LYS A 399 34.26 -2.60 -40.73
CA LYS A 399 35.25 -2.59 -41.80
C LYS A 399 36.42 -1.63 -41.51
N ASN A 400 36.14 -0.47 -40.93
CA ASN A 400 37.16 0.55 -40.64
C ASN A 400 37.97 0.25 -39.36
N TRP A 401 37.36 -0.42 -38.38
CA TRP A 401 37.95 -0.65 -37.06
C TRP A 401 38.59 -2.03 -36.91
N THR A 402 38.43 -2.93 -37.89
CA THR A 402 38.97 -4.30 -37.84
C THR A 402 39.74 -4.64 -39.11
N ASP A 403 40.53 -5.71 -39.07
CA ASP A 403 41.25 -6.20 -40.25
C ASP A 403 40.30 -6.87 -41.27
N GLU A 404 40.74 -6.93 -42.53
CA GLU A 404 39.93 -7.46 -43.63
C GLU A 404 39.49 -8.93 -43.40
N GLY A 405 40.35 -9.75 -42.78
CA GLY A 405 40.01 -11.14 -42.47
C GLY A 405 38.90 -11.25 -41.43
N PHE A 406 38.93 -10.41 -40.40
CA PHE A 406 37.86 -10.36 -39.41
C PHE A 406 36.55 -9.81 -39.98
N TYR A 407 36.62 -8.77 -40.82
CA TYR A 407 35.45 -8.24 -41.51
C TYR A 407 34.76 -9.30 -42.36
N GLU A 408 35.51 -10.09 -43.14
CA GLU A 408 34.96 -11.21 -43.92
C GLU A 408 34.28 -12.26 -43.04
N TRP A 409 34.88 -12.60 -41.89
CA TRP A 409 34.26 -13.50 -40.91
C TRP A 409 32.93 -12.96 -40.38
N VAL A 410 32.82 -11.65 -40.12
CA VAL A 410 31.55 -11.01 -39.73
C VAL A 410 30.51 -11.14 -40.83
N LEU A 411 30.87 -10.88 -42.09
CA LEU A 411 29.95 -11.00 -43.23
C LEU A 411 29.39 -12.42 -43.36
N ASP A 412 30.24 -13.44 -43.25
CA ASP A 412 29.81 -14.85 -43.29
C ASP A 412 28.81 -15.17 -42.17
N ARG A 413 29.09 -14.72 -40.94
CA ARG A 413 28.19 -14.94 -39.80
C ARG A 413 26.85 -14.21 -39.94
N VAL A 414 26.84 -13.02 -40.51
CA VAL A 414 25.62 -12.24 -40.72
C VAL A 414 24.74 -12.87 -41.79
N LEU A 415 25.32 -13.36 -42.89
CA LEU A 415 24.57 -14.04 -43.96
C LEU A 415 23.96 -15.37 -43.51
N ASP A 416 24.60 -16.07 -42.57
CA ASP A 416 24.04 -17.27 -41.95
C ASP A 416 22.94 -16.97 -40.91
N ASN A 417 22.76 -15.71 -40.50
CA ASN A 417 21.81 -15.33 -39.46
C ASN A 417 20.47 -14.85 -40.05
N SER A 418 19.51 -15.77 -40.17
CA SER A 418 18.19 -15.47 -40.72
C SER A 418 17.45 -14.35 -39.98
N LYS A 419 17.63 -14.22 -38.66
CA LYS A 419 16.94 -13.20 -37.85
C LYS A 419 17.48 -11.79 -38.12
N GLN A 420 18.78 -11.66 -38.32
CA GLN A 420 19.38 -10.37 -38.69
C GLN A 420 18.92 -9.93 -40.09
N LEU A 421 18.81 -10.87 -41.04
CA LEU A 421 18.33 -10.60 -42.39
C LEU A 421 16.84 -10.20 -42.39
N GLU A 422 16.02 -10.87 -41.58
CA GLU A 422 14.60 -10.54 -41.38
C GLU A 422 14.43 -9.13 -40.80
N GLU A 423 15.18 -8.77 -39.75
CA GLU A 423 15.14 -7.41 -39.18
C GLU A 423 15.48 -6.34 -40.23
N TRP A 424 16.47 -6.58 -41.09
CA TRP A 424 16.80 -5.63 -42.15
C TRP A 424 15.70 -5.46 -43.18
N GLU A 425 15.01 -6.54 -43.54
CA GLU A 425 13.85 -6.48 -44.43
C GLU A 425 12.70 -5.69 -43.79
N GLU A 426 12.41 -5.95 -42.50
CA GLU A 426 11.38 -5.23 -41.73
C GLU A 426 11.68 -3.74 -41.59
N LEU A 427 12.95 -3.37 -41.39
CA LEU A 427 13.41 -1.97 -41.33
C LEU A 427 13.47 -1.28 -42.71
N GLY A 428 13.21 -2.02 -43.80
CA GLY A 428 13.15 -1.48 -45.16
C GLY A 428 14.51 -1.37 -45.86
N PHE A 429 15.55 -2.06 -45.38
CA PHE A 429 16.86 -2.12 -46.06
C PHE A 429 16.88 -3.08 -47.27
N GLY A 430 15.80 -3.83 -47.48
CA GLY A 430 15.60 -4.76 -48.58
C GLY A 430 16.19 -6.16 -48.35
N SER A 431 15.91 -7.09 -49.26
CA SER A 431 16.36 -8.49 -49.15
C SER A 431 17.85 -8.63 -49.46
N ILE A 432 18.65 -9.03 -48.49
CA ILE A 432 20.08 -9.34 -48.64
C ILE A 432 20.24 -10.85 -48.85
N ARG A 433 20.95 -11.28 -49.90
CA ARG A 433 21.12 -12.71 -50.23
C ARG A 433 22.57 -13.15 -50.42
N SER A 434 23.48 -12.20 -50.61
CA SER A 434 24.88 -12.46 -50.92
C SER A 434 25.82 -11.41 -50.33
N LYS A 435 27.11 -11.70 -50.28
CA LYS A 435 28.14 -10.73 -49.87
C LYS A 435 28.18 -9.49 -50.76
N ASP A 436 27.85 -9.62 -52.04
CA ASP A 436 27.81 -8.48 -52.96
C ASP A 436 26.71 -7.47 -52.58
N ASP A 437 25.61 -7.96 -51.97
CA ASP A 437 24.55 -7.09 -51.46
C ASP A 437 24.96 -6.29 -50.22
N LEU A 438 26.07 -6.65 -49.57
CA LEU A 438 26.59 -6.01 -48.35
C LEU A 438 27.64 -4.94 -48.66
N LYS A 439 28.21 -4.93 -49.87
CA LYS A 439 29.26 -3.98 -50.27
C LYS A 439 28.76 -2.55 -50.20
N ASP A 440 29.57 -1.70 -49.58
CA ASP A 440 29.36 -0.24 -49.44
C ASP A 440 28.05 0.19 -48.76
N LYS A 441 27.36 -0.74 -48.07
CA LYS A 441 26.19 -0.43 -47.25
C LYS A 441 26.54 -0.23 -45.78
N ARG A 442 25.85 0.70 -45.14
CA ARG A 442 25.95 0.99 -43.69
C ARG A 442 24.88 0.27 -42.89
N LEU A 443 24.75 -1.04 -43.10
CA LEU A 443 23.70 -1.82 -42.44
C LEU A 443 24.05 -2.02 -40.96
N PRO A 444 23.11 -1.79 -40.04
CA PRO A 444 23.32 -1.98 -38.61
C PRO A 444 23.32 -3.47 -38.26
N ILE A 445 24.39 -4.00 -37.67
CA ILE A 445 24.38 -5.34 -37.08
C ILE A 445 23.92 -5.21 -35.63
N ASP A 446 22.81 -5.85 -35.29
CA ASP A 446 22.32 -5.96 -33.93
C ASP A 446 22.81 -7.27 -33.32
N THR A 447 23.73 -7.17 -32.34
CA THR A 447 24.30 -8.35 -31.67
C THR A 447 23.25 -9.19 -30.96
N ARG A 448 22.01 -8.68 -30.78
CA ARG A 448 20.94 -9.41 -30.10
C ARG A 448 20.53 -10.72 -30.78
N TYR A 449 20.80 -10.87 -32.07
CA TYR A 449 20.47 -12.06 -32.85
C TYR A 449 21.62 -13.07 -32.89
N PHE A 450 22.77 -12.73 -32.31
CA PHE A 450 23.96 -13.56 -32.31
C PHE A 450 24.21 -14.14 -30.91
N ASP A 451 25.07 -15.15 -30.86
CA ASP A 451 25.50 -15.73 -29.59
C ASP A 451 26.51 -14.83 -28.87
N GLU A 452 26.81 -15.19 -27.62
CA GLU A 452 27.76 -14.44 -26.80
C GLU A 452 29.18 -14.50 -27.39
N GLU A 453 29.57 -15.61 -28.03
CA GLU A 453 30.88 -15.76 -28.66
C GLU A 453 31.06 -14.72 -29.77
N PHE A 454 30.10 -14.61 -30.68
CA PHE A 454 30.14 -13.61 -31.74
C PHE A 454 30.21 -12.19 -31.19
N LYS A 455 29.33 -11.87 -30.22
CA LYS A 455 29.27 -10.54 -29.61
C LYS A 455 30.58 -10.16 -28.95
N PHE A 456 31.13 -11.02 -28.09
CA PHE A 456 32.36 -10.69 -27.37
C PHE A 456 33.57 -10.63 -28.30
N ARG A 457 33.66 -11.51 -29.29
CA ARG A 457 34.74 -11.47 -30.28
C ARG A 457 34.69 -10.21 -31.15
N LEU A 458 33.50 -9.77 -31.53
CA LEU A 458 33.30 -8.50 -32.23
C LEU A 458 33.77 -7.31 -31.39
N LEU A 459 33.34 -7.24 -30.13
CA LEU A 459 33.72 -6.15 -29.22
C LEU A 459 35.21 -6.14 -28.90
N GLU A 460 35.81 -7.31 -28.67
CA GLU A 460 37.25 -7.46 -28.44
C GLU A 460 38.04 -6.89 -29.62
N LYS A 461 37.69 -7.31 -30.85
CA LYS A 461 38.37 -6.86 -32.06
C LYS A 461 38.22 -5.38 -32.35
N ILE A 462 37.03 -4.81 -32.12
CA ILE A 462 36.84 -3.36 -32.26
C ILE A 462 37.64 -2.60 -31.19
N SER A 463 37.69 -3.12 -29.96
CA SER A 463 38.39 -2.46 -28.84
C SER A 463 39.92 -2.44 -29.00
N GLU A 464 40.48 -3.24 -29.91
CA GLU A 464 41.92 -3.18 -30.25
C GLU A 464 42.29 -1.88 -30.97
N SER A 465 41.34 -1.24 -31.66
CA SER A 465 41.60 -0.05 -32.49
C SER A 465 40.95 1.22 -31.98
N VAL A 466 39.82 1.13 -31.27
CA VAL A 466 39.06 2.28 -30.76
C VAL A 466 38.56 2.05 -29.34
N ASP A 467 38.48 3.12 -28.53
CA ASP A 467 37.76 3.07 -27.27
C ASP A 467 36.24 3.06 -27.54
N LEU A 468 35.57 1.98 -27.14
CA LEU A 468 34.13 1.81 -27.35
C LEU A 468 33.31 2.93 -26.70
N GLU A 469 33.72 3.46 -25.55
CA GLU A 469 32.97 4.50 -24.84
C GLU A 469 32.97 5.83 -25.62
N ASP A 470 34.08 6.13 -26.31
CA ASP A 470 34.23 7.35 -27.10
C ASP A 470 33.50 7.31 -28.45
N VAL A 471 33.30 6.12 -29.03
CA VAL A 471 32.71 5.95 -30.38
C VAL A 471 31.22 5.61 -30.40
N LEU A 472 30.60 5.37 -29.24
CA LEU A 472 29.16 5.08 -29.14
C LEU A 472 28.35 6.39 -29.24
N ASP A 473 27.56 6.54 -30.30
CA ASP A 473 26.75 7.76 -30.52
C ASP A 473 25.46 7.81 -29.70
N GLY A 474 25.07 6.71 -29.07
CA GLY A 474 23.79 6.63 -28.39
C GLY A 474 23.66 5.42 -27.47
N LEU A 475 22.81 5.58 -26.46
CA LEU A 475 22.48 4.55 -25.48
C LEU A 475 20.98 4.37 -25.43
N LEU A 476 20.50 3.18 -25.81
CA LEU A 476 19.09 2.80 -25.68
C LEU A 476 18.91 1.98 -24.40
N ILE A 477 18.06 2.47 -23.48
CA ILE A 477 17.77 1.78 -22.22
C ILE A 477 16.31 1.34 -22.20
N LYS A 478 16.10 0.02 -22.27
CA LYS A 478 14.78 -0.58 -22.00
C LYS A 478 14.59 -0.76 -20.49
N SER A 479 14.23 0.33 -19.81
CA SER A 479 13.92 0.36 -18.37
C SER A 479 12.66 1.21 -18.11
N GLU A 480 12.09 1.09 -16.91
CA GLU A 480 11.19 2.14 -16.42
C GLU A 480 12.00 3.42 -16.10
N ASN A 481 11.34 4.57 -16.20
CA ASN A 481 11.96 5.90 -16.22
C ASN A 481 12.82 6.19 -14.99
N TRP A 482 12.36 5.85 -13.79
CA TRP A 482 13.06 6.15 -12.54
C TRP A 482 14.41 5.44 -12.48
N GLN A 483 14.45 4.12 -12.71
CA GLN A 483 15.70 3.35 -12.70
C GLN A 483 16.57 3.65 -13.93
N GLY A 484 15.97 3.94 -15.09
CA GLY A 484 16.72 4.33 -16.29
C GLY A 484 17.50 5.62 -16.07
N LEU A 485 16.83 6.66 -15.58
CA LEU A 485 17.45 7.95 -15.26
C LEU A 485 18.50 7.82 -14.15
N ASN A 486 18.20 7.11 -13.06
CA ASN A 486 19.18 6.89 -11.99
C ASN A 486 20.42 6.10 -12.44
N THR A 487 20.29 5.25 -13.46
CA THR A 487 21.43 4.47 -13.99
C THR A 487 22.43 5.38 -14.72
N ILE A 488 21.94 6.38 -15.44
CA ILE A 488 22.76 7.28 -16.26
C ILE A 488 23.22 8.54 -15.52
N LEU A 489 22.63 8.85 -14.36
CA LEU A 489 22.88 10.07 -13.57
C LEU A 489 24.33 10.25 -13.09
N ASN A 490 25.11 9.17 -12.99
CA ASN A 490 26.54 9.28 -12.64
C ASN A 490 27.43 9.54 -13.87
N LYS A 491 26.90 9.30 -15.08
CA LYS A 491 27.64 9.39 -16.34
C LYS A 491 27.42 10.74 -17.03
N TYR A 492 26.19 11.26 -16.97
CA TYR A 492 25.78 12.56 -17.50
C TYR A 492 25.26 13.43 -16.36
#